data_AF-A0A3C0BAH5-F1
#
_entry.id   AF-A0A3C0BAH5-F1
#
_cell.length_a   1.000
_cell.length_b   1.000
_cell.length_c   1.000
_cell.angle_alpha   90.00
_cell.angle_beta   90.00
_cell.angle_gamma   90.00
#
_symmetry.space_group_name_H-M   'P 1'
#
loop_
_entity.id
_entity.type
_entity.pdbx_description
1 polymer ?
#
loop_
_entity_poly.entity_id
_entity_poly.type
_entity_poly.pdbx_seq_one_letter_code
_entity_poly.pdbx_strand_id
1 'polypeptide(L)'
;TILALQHYKTFSDRLADFPCKVDYINRFRSSKQQSEILKKLEKGDIDILIGTHRLVSKDIKFKDLGLMIIDEEQKFGVATKEKLKKMKVNVDTLTLTATPIPRTLQFSLMGARDLSVINTPPPNRYPVQTELHTFDE
;
A
#
# COMPACT_ATOMS: atom_id res chain seq x y z
N THR A 1 5.45 -6.26 5.90
CA THR A 1 5.03 -6.33 7.32
C THR A 1 5.42 -5.08 8.09
N ILE A 2 6.70 -4.66 8.06
CA ILE A 2 7.16 -3.44 8.75
C ILE A 2 6.44 -2.19 8.18
N LEU A 3 6.48 -2.00 6.86
CA LEU A 3 5.77 -0.88 6.21
C LEU A 3 4.28 -0.83 6.56
N ALA A 4 3.60 -1.99 6.59
CA ALA A 4 2.19 -2.05 6.98
C ALA A 4 1.96 -1.57 8.43
N LEU A 5 2.87 -1.90 9.36
CA LEU A 5 2.78 -1.42 10.74
C LEU A 5 3.10 0.08 10.85
N GLN A 6 4.07 0.57 10.07
CA GLN A 6 4.41 2.00 10.01
C GLN A 6 3.22 2.81 9.47
N HIS A 7 2.64 2.39 8.34
CA HIS A 7 1.43 3.00 7.79
C HIS A 7 0.29 2.97 8.81
N TYR A 8 0.05 1.84 9.48
CA TYR A 8 -0.96 1.76 10.54
C TYR A 8 -0.78 2.80 11.63
N LYS A 9 0.45 2.96 12.16
CA LYS A 9 0.75 3.97 13.18
C LYS A 9 0.49 5.38 12.66
N THR A 10 1.06 5.72 11.51
CA THR A 10 0.89 7.05 10.92
C THR A 10 -0.57 7.39 10.65
N PHE A 11 -1.36 6.46 10.09
CA PHE A 11 -2.79 6.66 9.86
C PHE A 11 -3.58 6.79 11.17
N SER A 12 -3.28 5.94 12.16
CA SER A 12 -3.95 5.99 13.46
C SER A 12 -3.67 7.31 14.18
N ASP A 13 -2.42 7.76 14.18
CA ASP A 13 -2.00 9.02 14.81
C ASP A 13 -2.61 10.22 14.06
N ARG A 14 -2.62 10.19 12.72
CA ARG A 14 -3.14 11.29 11.89
C ARG A 14 -4.65 11.43 11.97
N LEU A 15 -5.36 10.32 12.21
CA LEU A 15 -6.83 10.27 12.25
C LEU A 15 -7.40 10.14 13.66
N ALA A 16 -6.58 10.33 14.70
CA ALA A 16 -6.99 10.14 16.10
C ALA A 16 -8.21 10.98 16.51
N ASP A 17 -8.33 12.20 15.96
CA ASP A 17 -9.44 13.13 16.25
C ASP A 17 -10.69 12.87 15.38
N PHE A 18 -10.64 11.91 14.46
CA PHE A 18 -11.74 11.58 13.57
C PHE A 18 -12.40 10.26 14.00
N PRO A 19 -13.71 10.09 13.76
CA PRO A 19 -14.41 8.84 14.04
C PRO A 19 -14.09 7.77 12.99
N CYS A 20 -12.80 7.57 12.67
CA CYS A 20 -12.32 6.63 11.68
C CYS A 20 -11.60 5.46 12.37
N LYS A 21 -12.03 4.24 12.08
CA LYS A 21 -11.42 3.02 12.62
C LYS A 21 -10.39 2.48 11.65
N VAL A 22 -9.13 2.61 12.04
CA VAL A 22 -7.97 2.06 11.33
C VAL A 22 -7.57 0.74 12.00
N ASP A 23 -7.35 -0.31 11.22
CA ASP A 23 -6.74 -1.55 11.70
C ASP A 23 -5.72 -2.08 10.69
N TYR A 24 -4.96 -3.11 11.06
CA TYR A 24 -3.98 -3.72 10.19
C TYR A 24 -3.96 -5.24 10.25
N ILE A 25 -3.65 -5.86 9.11
CA ILE A 25 -3.48 -7.30 8.95
C ILE A 25 -2.12 -7.64 8.36
N ASN A 26 -1.32 -8.38 9.14
CA ASN A 26 -0.03 -8.91 8.71
C ASN A 26 0.36 -10.14 9.56
N ARG A 27 1.55 -10.70 9.32
CA ARG A 27 2.06 -11.89 10.04
C ARG A 27 2.26 -11.72 11.55
N PHE A 28 2.21 -10.50 12.09
CA PHE A 28 2.33 -10.24 13.52
C PHE A 28 0.99 -10.37 14.27
N ARG A 29 -0.14 -10.41 13.56
CA ARG A 29 -1.46 -10.71 14.16
C ARG A 29 -1.66 -12.22 14.27
N SER A 30 -2.14 -12.68 15.42
CA SER A 30 -2.50 -14.09 15.61
C SER A 30 -3.70 -14.50 14.75
N SER A 31 -3.89 -15.79 14.49
CA SER A 31 -5.03 -16.28 13.69
C SER A 31 -6.38 -15.87 14.27
N LYS A 32 -6.50 -15.82 15.61
CA LYS A 32 -7.71 -15.34 16.30
C LYS A 32 -7.98 -13.87 15.98
N GLN A 33 -6.97 -13.01 16.12
CA GLN A 33 -7.07 -11.58 15.81
C GLN A 33 -7.40 -11.36 14.33
N GLN A 34 -6.77 -12.10 13.43
CA GLN A 34 -7.07 -12.01 12.00
C GLN A 34 -8.54 -12.37 11.72
N SER A 35 -9.06 -13.46 12.29
CA SER A 35 -10.46 -13.84 12.12
C SER A 35 -11.43 -12.77 12.63
N GLU A 36 -11.13 -12.14 13.76
CA GLU A 36 -11.93 -11.03 14.30
C GLU A 36 -11.90 -9.80 13.39
N ILE A 37 -10.73 -9.45 12.85
CA ILE A 37 -10.58 -8.34 11.89
C ILE A 37 -11.41 -8.60 10.63
N LEU A 38 -11.36 -9.81 10.08
CA LEU A 38 -12.14 -10.17 8.88
C LEU A 38 -13.65 -10.04 9.11
N LYS A 39 -14.15 -10.46 10.28
CA LYS A 39 -15.57 -10.32 10.64
C LYS A 39 -15.98 -8.85 10.75
N LYS A 40 -15.14 -8.01 11.36
CA LYS A 40 -15.38 -6.56 11.48
C LYS A 40 -15.34 -5.87 10.11
N LEU A 41 -14.41 -6.27 9.25
CA LEU A 41 -14.29 -5.77 7.87
C LEU A 41 -15.54 -6.08 7.04
N GLU A 42 -16.05 -7.31 7.10
CA GLU A 42 -17.25 -7.73 6.38
C GLU A 42 -18.51 -6.97 6.87
N LYS A 43 -18.55 -6.59 8.15
CA LYS A 43 -19.62 -5.74 8.72
C LYS A 43 -19.49 -4.25 8.39
N GLY A 44 -18.32 -3.82 7.93
CA GLY A 44 -17.97 -2.41 7.73
C GLY A 44 -17.68 -1.66 9.02
N ASP A 45 -17.24 -2.36 10.07
CA ASP A 45 -16.80 -1.74 11.33
C ASP A 45 -15.36 -1.19 11.23
N ILE A 46 -14.64 -1.46 10.14
CA ILE A 46 -13.28 -0.98 9.88
C ILE A 46 -13.35 -0.12 8.61
N ASP A 47 -12.98 1.15 8.73
CA ASP A 47 -12.99 2.10 7.63
C ASP A 47 -11.71 2.00 6.79
N ILE A 48 -10.57 1.81 7.46
CA ILE A 48 -9.26 1.69 6.81
C ILE A 48 -8.56 0.42 7.30
N LEU A 49 -8.32 -0.52 6.38
CA LEU A 49 -7.56 -1.72 6.66
C LEU A 49 -6.22 -1.70 5.92
N ILE A 50 -5.12 -1.68 6.69
CA ILE A 50 -3.76 -1.65 6.17
C ILE A 50 -3.17 -3.05 6.23
N GLY A 51 -2.51 -3.50 5.16
CA GLY A 51 -2.00 -4.86 5.14
C GLY A 51 -0.94 -5.12 4.10
N THR A 52 -0.47 -6.36 4.09
CA THR A 52 0.43 -6.86 3.05
C THR A 52 -0.38 -7.47 1.90
N HIS A 53 0.27 -8.25 1.04
CA HIS A 53 -0.39 -9.12 0.05
C HIS A 53 -1.48 -10.04 0.64
N ARG A 54 -1.57 -10.18 1.97
CA ARG A 54 -2.67 -10.90 2.63
C ARG A 54 -4.06 -10.35 2.28
N LEU A 55 -4.15 -9.06 1.96
CA LEU A 55 -5.39 -8.38 1.59
C LEU A 55 -6.00 -8.89 0.27
N VAL A 56 -5.21 -9.54 -0.59
CA VAL A 56 -5.71 -10.08 -1.87
C VAL A 56 -6.11 -11.55 -1.77
N SER A 57 -6.14 -12.12 -0.57
CA SER A 57 -6.60 -13.49 -0.37
C SER A 57 -8.12 -13.59 -0.50
N LYS A 58 -8.63 -14.75 -0.92
CA LYS A 58 -10.04 -14.96 -1.26
C LYS A 58 -11.01 -14.82 -0.08
N ASP A 59 -10.51 -14.94 1.13
CA ASP A 59 -11.28 -14.87 2.38
C ASP A 59 -11.45 -13.42 2.90
N ILE A 60 -10.81 -12.45 2.24
CA ILE A 60 -11.00 -11.03 2.53
C ILE A 60 -12.28 -10.57 1.82
N LYS A 61 -13.27 -10.14 2.60
CA LYS A 61 -14.51 -9.57 2.10
C LYS A 61 -14.69 -8.17 2.66
N PHE A 62 -14.68 -7.19 1.78
CA PHE A 62 -15.01 -5.81 2.11
C PHE A 62 -16.53 -5.65 2.01
N LYS A 63 -17.13 -4.87 2.93
CA LYS A 63 -18.54 -4.47 2.82
C LYS A 63 -18.78 -3.62 1.58
N ASP A 64 -17.98 -2.57 1.44
CA ASP A 64 -18.03 -1.63 0.33
C ASP A 64 -16.64 -0.99 0.15
N LEU A 65 -15.89 -1.46 -0.85
CA LEU A 65 -14.51 -1.01 -1.09
C LEU A 65 -14.52 0.14 -2.11
N GLY A 66 -14.38 1.37 -1.63
CA GLY A 66 -14.35 2.56 -2.50
C GLY A 66 -12.97 2.94 -3.03
N LEU A 67 -11.92 2.73 -2.24
CA LEU A 67 -10.56 3.17 -2.58
C LEU A 67 -9.53 2.09 -2.25
N MET A 68 -8.59 1.87 -3.18
CA MET A 68 -7.44 0.99 -2.99
C MET A 68 -6.12 1.76 -3.17
N ILE A 69 -5.31 1.79 -2.12
CA ILE A 69 -3.98 2.39 -2.15
C ILE A 69 -2.93 1.27 -2.21
N ILE A 70 -2.04 1.33 -3.21
CA ILE A 70 -0.97 0.34 -3.40
C ILE A 70 0.37 1.06 -3.29
N ASP A 71 1.16 0.70 -2.29
CA ASP A 71 2.51 1.21 -2.11
C ASP A 71 3.54 0.23 -2.70
N GLU A 72 4.51 0.76 -3.45
CA GLU A 72 5.63 0.03 -4.05
C GLU A 72 5.17 -1.20 -4.88
N GLU A 73 4.24 -0.99 -5.83
CA GLU A 73 3.61 -2.05 -6.63
C GLU A 73 4.62 -3.03 -7.27
N GLN A 74 5.82 -2.57 -7.62
CA GLN A 74 6.91 -3.37 -8.16
C GLN A 74 7.30 -4.56 -7.26
N LYS A 75 7.20 -4.43 -5.93
CA LYS A 75 7.59 -5.46 -4.96
C LYS A 75 6.59 -6.62 -4.87
N PHE A 76 5.41 -6.51 -5.50
CA PHE A 76 4.45 -7.60 -5.54
C PHE A 76 4.75 -8.61 -6.65
N GLY A 77 4.61 -9.89 -6.34
CA GLY A 77 4.71 -10.98 -7.31
C GLY A 77 3.55 -10.98 -8.32
N VAL A 78 3.77 -11.64 -9.47
CA VAL A 78 2.82 -11.67 -10.61
C VAL A 78 1.43 -12.14 -10.19
N ALA A 79 1.33 -13.21 -9.41
CA ALA A 79 0.05 -13.75 -8.95
C ALA A 79 -0.76 -12.75 -8.10
N THR A 80 -0.08 -11.91 -7.30
CA THR A 80 -0.75 -10.87 -6.52
C THR A 80 -1.22 -9.73 -7.43
N LYS A 81 -0.40 -9.33 -8.40
CA LYS A 81 -0.75 -8.31 -9.39
C LYS A 81 -2.00 -8.69 -10.19
N GLU A 82 -2.14 -9.95 -10.60
CA GLU A 82 -3.33 -10.43 -11.30
C GLU A 82 -4.60 -10.34 -10.43
N LYS A 83 -4.51 -10.64 -9.13
CA LYS A 83 -5.63 -10.47 -8.22
C LYS A 83 -5.99 -8.99 -8.01
N LEU A 84 -4.97 -8.14 -7.85
CA LEU A 84 -5.17 -6.70 -7.74
C LEU A 84 -5.86 -6.15 -8.99
N LYS A 85 -5.42 -6.53 -10.19
CA LYS A 85 -6.07 -6.10 -11.45
C LYS A 85 -7.57 -6.39 -11.46
N LYS A 86 -8.00 -7.57 -10.97
CA LYS A 86 -9.42 -7.91 -10.87
C LYS A 86 -10.18 -7.02 -9.89
N MET A 87 -9.55 -6.64 -8.78
CA MET A 87 -10.15 -5.70 -7.81
C MET A 87 -10.18 -4.26 -8.34
N LYS A 88 -9.17 -3.83 -9.11
CA LYS A 88 -9.06 -2.47 -9.67
C LYS A 88 -10.19 -2.10 -10.64
N VAL A 89 -10.88 -3.07 -11.26
CA VAL A 89 -11.86 -2.78 -12.34
C VAL A 89 -12.99 -1.87 -11.86
N ASN A 90 -13.40 -2.01 -10.61
CA ASN A 90 -14.56 -1.30 -10.05
C ASN A 90 -14.19 -0.41 -8.85
N VAL A 91 -12.89 -0.17 -8.61
CA VAL A 91 -12.41 0.49 -7.38
C VAL A 91 -11.38 1.55 -7.75
N ASP A 92 -11.58 2.77 -7.26
CA ASP A 92 -10.61 3.85 -7.44
C ASP A 92 -9.26 3.43 -6.85
N THR A 93 -8.20 3.57 -7.64
CA THR A 93 -6.90 3.02 -7.28
C THR A 93 -5.80 4.08 -7.35
N LEU A 94 -5.11 4.27 -6.22
CA LEU A 94 -3.92 5.10 -6.11
C LEU A 94 -2.68 4.22 -5.95
N THR A 95 -1.78 4.24 -6.92
CA THR A 95 -0.47 3.57 -6.81
C THR A 95 0.59 4.59 -6.42
N LEU A 96 1.32 4.33 -5.34
CA LEU A 96 2.47 5.11 -4.88
C LEU A 96 3.75 4.32 -5.13
N THR A 97 4.80 4.97 -5.62
CA THR A 97 6.12 4.34 -5.79
C THR A 97 7.22 5.39 -5.77
N ALA A 98 8.33 5.05 -5.13
CA ALA A 98 9.56 5.83 -5.23
C ALA A 98 10.27 5.62 -6.58
N THR A 99 9.98 4.51 -7.29
CA THR A 99 10.58 4.16 -8.58
C THR A 99 9.50 3.68 -9.56
N PRO A 100 9.09 4.49 -10.55
CA PRO A 100 8.10 4.05 -11.52
C PRO A 100 8.68 2.95 -12.41
N ILE A 101 7.91 1.88 -12.63
CA ILE A 101 8.30 0.83 -13.58
C ILE A 101 8.33 1.46 -14.98
N PRO A 102 9.39 1.27 -15.80
CA PRO A 102 9.54 1.97 -17.08
C PRO A 102 8.32 1.88 -18.00
N ARG A 103 7.68 0.70 -18.06
CA ARG A 103 6.44 0.50 -18.82
C ARG A 103 5.24 1.28 -18.25
N THR A 104 5.11 1.34 -16.93
CA THR A 104 4.05 2.12 -16.26
C THR A 104 4.24 3.62 -16.48
N LEU A 105 5.49 4.09 -16.45
CA LEU A 105 5.85 5.46 -16.80
C LEU A 105 5.49 5.76 -18.26
N GLN A 106 5.84 4.88 -19.20
CA GLN A 106 5.52 5.02 -20.61
C GLN A 106 4.01 5.14 -20.87
N PHE A 107 3.18 4.27 -20.26
CA PHE A 107 1.73 4.36 -20.38
C PHE A 107 1.16 5.68 -19.85
N SER A 108 1.76 6.22 -18.78
CA SER A 108 1.35 7.51 -18.23
C SER A 108 1.73 8.66 -19.15
N LEU A 109 2.94 8.61 -19.73
CA LEU A 109 3.40 9.60 -20.72
C LEU A 109 2.58 9.56 -22.02
N MET A 110 1.99 8.43 -22.36
CA MET A 110 1.06 8.28 -23.48
C MET A 110 -0.38 8.70 -23.14
N GLY A 111 -0.63 9.24 -21.95
CA GLY A 111 -1.96 9.71 -21.52
C GLY A 111 -2.95 8.60 -21.15
N ALA A 112 -2.51 7.34 -21.08
CA ALA A 112 -3.36 6.22 -20.70
C ALA A 112 -3.52 6.07 -19.17
N ARG A 113 -2.73 6.81 -18.39
CA ARG A 113 -2.81 6.92 -16.93
C ARG A 113 -2.38 8.28 -16.45
N ASP A 114 -3.11 8.83 -15.49
CA ASP A 114 -2.69 10.04 -14.78
C ASP A 114 -1.47 9.74 -13.91
N LEU A 115 -0.48 10.65 -13.96
CA LEU A 115 0.75 10.57 -13.19
C LEU A 115 1.01 11.91 -12.52
N SER A 116 1.14 11.88 -11.20
CA SER A 116 1.61 13.01 -10.42
C SER A 116 3.01 12.71 -9.91
N VAL A 117 3.94 13.64 -10.13
CA VAL A 117 5.35 13.50 -9.74
C VAL A 117 5.68 14.54 -8.68
N ILE A 118 6.21 14.07 -7.54
CA ILE A 118 6.63 14.92 -6.43
C ILE A 118 8.17 15.03 -6.47
N ASN A 119 8.69 16.10 -7.08
CA ASN A 119 10.14 16.31 -7.25
C ASN A 119 10.80 17.07 -6.10
N THR A 120 10.03 17.85 -5.34
CA THR A 120 10.57 18.70 -4.27
C THR A 120 10.99 17.85 -3.06
N PRO A 121 12.27 17.85 -2.67
CA PRO A 121 12.71 17.15 -1.48
C PRO A 121 12.18 17.83 -0.20
N PRO A 122 12.05 17.10 0.92
CA PRO A 122 11.77 17.71 2.22
C PRO A 122 12.89 18.66 2.64
N PRO A 123 12.58 19.68 3.48
CA PRO A 123 13.59 20.58 4.02
C PRO A 123 14.67 19.80 4.78
N ASN A 124 15.90 20.31 4.76
CA ASN A 124 17.08 19.70 5.40
C ASN A 124 17.52 18.34 4.82
N ARG A 125 17.10 17.99 3.60
CA ARG A 125 17.63 16.80 2.91
C ARG A 125 19.00 17.10 2.30
N TYR A 126 20.04 16.47 2.83
CA TYR A 126 21.37 16.45 2.23
C TYR A 126 21.52 15.30 1.23
N PRO A 127 22.29 15.47 0.15
CA PRO A 127 22.59 14.38 -0.77
C PRO A 127 23.41 13.31 -0.05
N VAL A 128 23.15 12.04 -0.38
CA VAL A 128 24.00 10.93 0.07
C VAL A 128 25.31 11.01 -0.71
N GLN A 129 26.43 11.13 -0.02
CA GLN A 129 27.76 11.00 -0.63
C GLN A 129 27.99 9.53 -0.95
N THR A 130 28.16 9.24 -2.24
CA THR A 130 28.35 7.89 -2.75
C THR A 130 29.73 7.82 -3.38
N GLU A 131 30.56 6.90 -2.89
CA GLU A 131 31.88 6.59 -3.45
C GLU A 131 31.89 5.16 -4.00
N LEU A 132 32.67 4.94 -5.05
CA LEU A 132 32.78 3.65 -5.71
C LEU A 132 34.19 3.11 -5.49
N HIS A 133 34.28 2.05 -4.70
CA HIS A 133 35.54 1.39 -4.34
C HIS A 133 35.54 -0.02 -4.90
N THR A 134 36.69 -0.50 -5.33
CA THR A 134 36.90 -1.94 -5.54
C THR A 134 36.91 -2.64 -4.19
N PHE A 135 36.33 -3.84 -4.11
CA PHE A 135 36.44 -4.65 -2.91
C PHE A 135 37.91 -4.99 -2.66
N ASP A 136 38.40 -4.67 -1.47
CA ASP A 136 39.73 -5.01 -0.97
C ASP A 136 39.54 -5.77 0.35
N GLU A 137 40.17 -6.94 0.49
CA GLU A 137 39.99 -7.85 1.64
C GLU A 137 40.76 -7.40 2.88
#